data_AF-A0A964WVY5-F1
#
_entry.id   AF-A0A964WVY5-F1
#
_cell.length_a   1.000
_cell.length_b   1.000
_cell.length_c   1.000
_cell.angle_alpha   90.00
_cell.angle_beta   90.00
_cell.angle_gamma   90.00
#
_symmetry.space_group_name_H-M   'P 1'
#
loop_
_entity.id
_entity.type
_entity.pdbx_description
1 polymer ?
#
loop_
_entity_poly.entity_id
_entity_poly.type
_entity_poly.pdbx_seq_one_letter_code
_entity_poly.pdbx_strand_id
1 'polypeptide(L)'
;FPRARALLRDAARAFGPKEPAARARCILAEAEIALVSRDLGGSTTALAAARAVLAAHGDRANAAHAGYLEARRLLLIGRLDEAEATLRELSFEALPQASRTGYWLVAAGIAMRRIRAEPARAALDEAEHAACRTGIPALAAEVERAARALAAPAAILVARAESRPAGLAEIEALIASDTFVVDACRNVVRAGAAIFPFAGRPVLFALARTLAAAWPADVSREELVACAFRAREADESHRARLRVEIGRLRKMLGLIAGLHATRRGFALRPHGRRSVAVLAPPVEGDHADVLALLADGEAWSSSALALALGVSPRTVQRALEALAEAGKVESFGRGRACRWMAPNVPGFPTSLLLPAPPAHG
;
A
#
# COMPACT_ATOMS: atom_id res chain seq x y z
N PHE A 1 -21.96 8.08 8.76
CA PHE A 1 -23.29 7.85 8.14
C PHE A 1 -24.13 6.70 8.75
N PRO A 2 -24.44 6.66 10.07
CA PRO A 2 -25.21 5.54 10.64
C PRO A 2 -26.66 5.46 10.15
N ARG A 3 -27.37 6.60 10.13
CA ARG A 3 -28.79 6.67 9.76
C ARG A 3 -29.05 6.30 8.30
N ALA A 4 -28.22 6.79 7.36
CA ALA A 4 -28.35 6.46 5.94
C ALA A 4 -28.19 4.95 5.68
N ARG A 5 -27.21 4.29 6.31
CA ARG A 5 -27.02 2.83 6.19
C ARG A 5 -28.19 2.04 6.77
N ALA A 6 -28.75 2.49 7.89
CA ALA A 6 -29.93 1.85 8.47
C ALA A 6 -31.12 1.92 7.49
N LEU A 7 -31.40 3.10 6.94
CA LEU A 7 -32.47 3.29 5.95
C LEU A 7 -32.28 2.42 4.69
N LEU A 8 -31.06 2.32 4.17
CA LEU A 8 -30.76 1.47 3.01
C LEU A 8 -30.95 -0.02 3.32
N ARG A 9 -30.59 -0.47 4.52
CA ARG A 9 -30.82 -1.86 4.96
C ARG A 9 -32.29 -2.16 5.13
N ASP A 10 -33.05 -1.23 5.69
CA ASP A 10 -34.49 -1.40 5.86
C ASP A 10 -35.20 -1.40 4.50
N ALA A 11 -34.81 -0.51 3.59
CA ALA A 11 -35.28 -0.54 2.20
C ALA A 11 -34.94 -1.87 1.51
N ALA A 12 -33.69 -2.35 1.62
CA ALA A 12 -33.27 -3.62 1.06
C ALA A 12 -34.03 -4.84 1.61
N ARG A 13 -34.53 -4.76 2.86
CA ARG A 13 -35.39 -5.80 3.49
C ARG A 13 -36.84 -5.68 3.03
N ALA A 14 -37.32 -4.45 2.82
CA ALA A 14 -38.66 -4.20 2.32
C ALA A 14 -38.83 -4.65 0.87
N PHE A 15 -37.79 -4.51 0.04
CA PHE A 15 -37.75 -5.07 -1.31
C PHE A 15 -37.69 -6.62 -1.24
N GLY A 16 -38.81 -7.25 -1.55
CA GLY A 16 -38.95 -8.71 -1.55
C GLY A 16 -38.28 -9.39 -2.76
N PRO A 17 -38.40 -10.72 -2.88
CA PRO A 17 -37.81 -11.49 -3.99
C PRO A 17 -38.34 -11.09 -5.38
N LYS A 18 -39.44 -10.33 -5.44
CA LYS A 18 -40.05 -9.81 -6.67
C LYS A 18 -39.38 -8.53 -7.19
N GLU A 19 -38.56 -7.86 -6.38
CA GLU A 19 -37.87 -6.61 -6.77
C GLU A 19 -36.34 -6.71 -6.60
N PRO A 20 -35.69 -7.72 -7.21
CA PRO A 20 -34.28 -8.01 -6.98
C PRO A 20 -33.36 -6.86 -7.40
N ALA A 21 -33.70 -6.12 -8.47
CA ALA A 21 -32.93 -4.97 -8.93
C ALA A 21 -32.97 -3.80 -7.93
N ALA A 22 -34.13 -3.50 -7.33
CA ALA A 22 -34.25 -2.42 -6.34
C ALA A 22 -33.47 -2.75 -5.06
N ARG A 23 -33.54 -4.00 -4.60
CA ARG A 23 -32.70 -4.51 -3.51
C ARG A 23 -31.22 -4.39 -3.83
N ALA A 24 -30.79 -4.77 -5.03
CA ALA A 24 -29.41 -4.65 -5.46
C ALA A 24 -28.90 -3.20 -5.48
N ARG A 25 -29.74 -2.23 -5.89
CA ARG A 25 -29.41 -0.79 -5.81
C ARG A 25 -29.22 -0.32 -4.37
N CYS A 26 -30.01 -0.82 -3.42
CA CYS A 26 -29.83 -0.48 -2.00
C CYS A 26 -28.49 -1.02 -1.46
N ILE A 27 -28.12 -2.24 -1.84
CA ILE A 27 -26.82 -2.85 -1.48
C ILE A 27 -25.67 -2.04 -2.08
N LEU A 28 -25.80 -1.62 -3.35
CA LEU A 28 -24.83 -0.78 -4.04
C LEU A 28 -24.62 0.56 -3.32
N ALA A 29 -25.70 1.26 -2.98
CA ALA A 29 -25.64 2.52 -2.23
C ALA A 29 -25.04 2.32 -0.83
N GLU A 30 -25.32 1.21 -0.15
CA GLU A 30 -24.68 0.91 1.14
C GLU A 30 -23.17 0.70 0.98
N ALA A 31 -22.75 -0.01 -0.08
CA ALA A 31 -21.35 -0.26 -0.38
C ALA A 31 -20.59 1.03 -0.68
N GLU A 32 -21.20 1.98 -1.39
CA GLU A 32 -20.62 3.30 -1.64
C GLU A 32 -20.39 4.07 -0.33
N ILE A 33 -21.39 4.12 0.56
CA ILE A 33 -21.24 4.75 1.88
C ILE A 33 -20.13 4.07 2.69
N ALA A 34 -20.06 2.74 2.65
CA ALA A 34 -19.03 1.98 3.35
C ALA A 34 -17.62 2.32 2.83
N LEU A 35 -17.47 2.46 1.51
CA LEU A 35 -16.21 2.82 0.87
C LEU A 35 -15.76 4.25 1.24
N VAL A 36 -16.65 5.22 1.12
CA VAL A 36 -16.38 6.63 1.49
C VAL A 36 -16.06 6.75 2.98
N SER A 37 -16.71 5.95 3.83
CA SER A 37 -16.46 5.93 5.28
C SER A 37 -15.25 5.08 5.70
N ARG A 38 -14.48 4.56 4.74
CA ARG A 38 -13.40 3.56 4.91
C ARG A 38 -13.76 2.45 5.90
N ASP A 39 -14.98 1.94 5.79
CA ASP A 39 -15.50 0.79 6.53
C ASP A 39 -15.51 -0.44 5.62
N LEU A 40 -14.32 -0.94 5.33
CA LEU A 40 -14.09 -1.93 4.25
C LEU A 40 -14.37 -3.37 4.67
N GLY A 41 -14.79 -3.59 5.93
CA GLY A 41 -15.09 -4.91 6.50
C GLY A 41 -16.45 -5.51 6.11
N GLY A 42 -17.25 -4.80 5.31
CA GLY A 42 -18.51 -5.31 4.77
C GLY A 42 -18.32 -6.49 3.80
N SER A 43 -19.41 -7.22 3.54
CA SER A 43 -19.42 -8.41 2.67
C SER A 43 -19.16 -8.03 1.20
N THR A 44 -18.02 -8.44 0.66
CA THR A 44 -17.68 -8.33 -0.77
C THR A 44 -18.61 -9.17 -1.63
N THR A 45 -19.02 -10.34 -1.12
CA THR A 45 -19.95 -11.25 -1.80
C THR A 45 -21.30 -10.59 -2.06
N ALA A 46 -21.78 -9.72 -1.16
CA ALA A 46 -23.04 -9.02 -1.34
C ALA A 46 -22.98 -8.01 -2.50
N LEU A 47 -21.87 -7.28 -2.65
CA LEU A 47 -21.68 -6.32 -3.75
C LEU A 47 -21.53 -7.05 -5.09
N ALA A 48 -20.74 -8.13 -5.13
CA ALA A 48 -20.59 -8.96 -6.33
C ALA A 48 -21.93 -9.59 -6.77
N ALA A 49 -22.73 -10.09 -5.82
CA ALA A 49 -24.06 -10.61 -6.10
C ALA A 49 -25.02 -9.51 -6.61
N ALA A 50 -24.99 -8.32 -5.99
CA ALA A 50 -25.77 -7.18 -6.45
C ALA A 50 -25.39 -6.75 -7.88
N ARG A 51 -24.09 -6.71 -8.20
CA ARG A 51 -23.58 -6.44 -9.55
C ARG A 51 -24.12 -7.43 -10.58
N ALA A 52 -24.09 -8.73 -10.27
CA ALA A 52 -24.63 -9.78 -11.14
C ALA A 52 -26.14 -9.63 -11.37
N VAL A 53 -26.90 -9.36 -10.31
CA VAL A 53 -28.35 -9.10 -10.39
C VAL A 53 -28.64 -7.89 -11.27
N LEU A 54 -27.94 -6.77 -11.07
CA LEU A 54 -28.13 -5.55 -11.87
C LEU A 54 -27.84 -5.79 -13.35
N ALA A 55 -26.76 -6.50 -13.66
CA ALA A 55 -26.41 -6.85 -15.03
C ALA A 55 -27.47 -7.75 -15.69
N ALA A 56 -27.96 -8.77 -14.99
CA ALA A 56 -28.99 -9.69 -15.48
C ALA A 56 -30.33 -8.99 -15.78
N HIS A 57 -30.62 -7.88 -15.07
CA HIS A 57 -31.83 -7.09 -15.27
C HIS A 57 -31.62 -5.89 -16.22
N GLY A 58 -30.48 -5.82 -16.91
CA GLY A 58 -30.18 -4.75 -17.89
C GLY A 58 -29.78 -3.41 -17.29
N ASP A 59 -29.62 -3.30 -15.97
CA ASP A 59 -29.16 -2.09 -15.29
C ASP A 59 -27.63 -1.97 -15.37
N ARG A 60 -27.14 -1.74 -16.59
CA ARG A 60 -25.71 -1.74 -16.92
C ARG A 60 -24.95 -0.63 -16.20
N ALA A 61 -25.58 0.52 -15.97
CA ALA A 61 -24.95 1.66 -15.31
C ALA A 61 -24.63 1.36 -13.84
N ASN A 62 -25.59 0.82 -13.09
CA ASN A 62 -25.35 0.44 -11.70
C ASN A 62 -24.45 -0.79 -11.58
N ALA A 63 -24.52 -1.73 -12.53
CA ALA A 63 -23.59 -2.86 -12.57
C ALA A 63 -22.13 -2.42 -12.79
N ALA A 64 -21.90 -1.45 -13.70
CA ALA A 64 -20.57 -0.88 -13.93
C ALA A 64 -20.10 -0.08 -12.71
N HIS A 65 -20.97 0.72 -12.10
CA HIS A 65 -20.65 1.46 -10.87
C HIS A 65 -20.27 0.50 -9.73
N ALA A 66 -21.00 -0.60 -9.55
CA ALA A 66 -20.69 -1.62 -8.55
C ALA A 66 -19.29 -2.22 -8.74
N GLY A 67 -18.92 -2.54 -9.98
CA GLY A 67 -17.59 -3.08 -10.28
C GLY A 67 -16.48 -2.05 -10.09
N TYR A 68 -16.74 -0.76 -10.36
CA TYR A 68 -15.81 0.32 -10.00
C TYR A 68 -15.59 0.40 -8.47
N LEU A 69 -16.66 0.38 -7.67
CA LEU A 69 -16.54 0.40 -6.20
C LEU A 69 -15.77 -0.82 -5.67
N GLU A 70 -15.98 -1.98 -6.28
CA GLU A 70 -15.25 -3.21 -5.99
C GLU A 70 -13.74 -3.05 -6.28
N ALA A 71 -13.37 -2.55 -7.45
CA ALA A 71 -11.98 -2.26 -7.80
C ALA A 71 -11.34 -1.24 -6.85
N ARG A 72 -12.07 -0.17 -6.50
CA ARG A 72 -11.60 0.84 -5.54
C ARG A 72 -11.37 0.24 -4.17
N ARG A 73 -12.28 -0.62 -3.68
CA ARG A 73 -12.09 -1.35 -2.41
C ARG A 73 -10.84 -2.24 -2.46
N LEU A 74 -10.69 -3.04 -3.52
CA LEU A 74 -9.55 -3.95 -3.70
C LEU A 74 -8.22 -3.20 -3.68
N LEU A 75 -8.16 -2.04 -4.34
CA LEU A 75 -7.01 -1.14 -4.31
C LEU A 75 -6.68 -0.68 -2.88
N LEU A 76 -7.69 -0.25 -2.11
CA LEU A 76 -7.49 0.24 -0.74
C LEU A 76 -6.98 -0.82 0.23
N ILE A 77 -7.33 -2.10 0.01
CA ILE A 77 -6.83 -3.22 0.82
C ILE A 77 -5.60 -3.90 0.22
N GLY A 78 -4.97 -3.30 -0.80
CA GLY A 78 -3.73 -3.78 -1.39
C GLY A 78 -3.85 -4.99 -2.34
N ARG A 79 -5.06 -5.39 -2.76
CA ARG A 79 -5.29 -6.49 -3.71
C ARG A 79 -5.19 -6.00 -5.16
N LEU A 80 -3.98 -5.64 -5.58
CA LEU A 80 -3.73 -4.92 -6.85
C LEU A 80 -4.10 -5.72 -8.11
N ASP A 81 -3.74 -7.00 -8.15
CA ASP A 81 -4.02 -7.85 -9.32
C ASP A 81 -5.53 -7.98 -9.56
N GLU A 82 -6.29 -8.15 -8.49
CA GLU A 82 -7.75 -8.23 -8.56
C GLU A 82 -8.38 -6.88 -8.87
N ALA A 83 -7.87 -5.77 -8.30
CA ALA A 83 -8.34 -4.44 -8.66
C ALA A 83 -8.17 -4.17 -10.17
N GLU A 84 -7.01 -4.54 -10.74
CA GLU A 84 -6.70 -4.38 -12.15
C GLU A 84 -7.49 -5.34 -13.04
N ALA A 85 -7.75 -6.58 -12.59
CA ALA A 85 -8.64 -7.51 -13.28
C ALA A 85 -10.07 -6.96 -13.32
N THR A 86 -10.62 -6.53 -12.17
CA THR A 86 -11.95 -5.97 -12.08
C THR A 86 -12.10 -4.75 -12.99
N LEU A 87 -11.13 -3.82 -13.02
CA LEU A 87 -11.20 -2.66 -13.93
C LEU A 87 -11.21 -3.05 -15.41
N ARG A 88 -10.44 -4.07 -15.83
CA ARG A 88 -10.39 -4.54 -17.22
C ARG A 88 -11.70 -5.16 -17.69
N GLU A 89 -12.46 -5.75 -16.79
CA GLU A 89 -13.77 -6.34 -17.09
C GLU A 89 -14.91 -5.32 -17.15
N LEU A 90 -14.68 -4.07 -16.70
CA LEU A 90 -15.72 -3.05 -16.72
C LEU A 90 -15.95 -2.51 -18.12
N SER A 91 -17.22 -2.41 -18.50
CA SER A 91 -17.61 -1.58 -19.63
C SER A 91 -17.51 -0.11 -19.24
N PHE A 92 -16.43 0.56 -19.66
CA PHE A 92 -16.21 1.98 -19.37
C PHE A 92 -17.38 2.85 -19.87
N GLU A 93 -17.95 2.55 -21.03
CA GLU A 93 -19.07 3.33 -21.58
C GLU A 93 -20.35 3.22 -20.76
N ALA A 94 -20.55 2.10 -20.07
CA ALA A 94 -21.67 1.94 -19.16
C ALA A 94 -21.50 2.72 -17.85
N LEU A 95 -20.31 3.21 -17.51
CA LEU A 95 -20.10 3.95 -16.26
C LEU A 95 -20.85 5.29 -16.29
N PRO A 96 -21.60 5.61 -15.21
CA PRO A 96 -22.12 6.96 -15.00
C PRO A 96 -20.99 7.99 -15.07
N GLN A 97 -21.26 9.19 -15.61
CA GLN A 97 -20.23 10.22 -15.78
C GLN A 97 -19.48 10.54 -14.48
N ALA A 98 -20.20 10.64 -13.35
CA ALA A 98 -19.60 10.87 -12.03
C ALA A 98 -18.68 9.73 -11.56
N SER A 99 -18.86 8.50 -12.07
CA SER A 99 -18.03 7.34 -11.73
C SER A 99 -16.76 7.25 -12.57
N ARG A 100 -16.70 7.90 -13.73
CA ARG A 100 -15.55 7.83 -14.64
C ARG A 100 -14.29 8.46 -14.02
N THR A 101 -14.43 9.55 -13.26
CA THR A 101 -13.30 10.09 -12.47
C THR A 101 -12.76 9.06 -11.49
N GLY A 102 -13.65 8.39 -10.75
CA GLY A 102 -13.28 7.34 -9.81
C GLY A 102 -12.57 6.17 -10.48
N TYR A 103 -13.03 5.72 -11.65
CA TYR A 103 -12.37 4.68 -12.45
C TYR A 103 -10.90 5.03 -12.72
N TRP A 104 -10.64 6.25 -13.20
CA TRP A 104 -9.30 6.71 -13.52
C TRP A 104 -8.42 6.90 -12.28
N LEU A 105 -8.99 7.34 -11.16
CA LEU A 105 -8.27 7.40 -9.88
C LEU A 105 -7.85 6.02 -9.38
N VAL A 106 -8.68 4.99 -9.60
CA VAL A 106 -8.30 3.60 -9.28
C VAL A 106 -7.17 3.15 -10.22
N ALA A 107 -7.26 3.42 -11.52
CA ALA A 107 -6.21 3.09 -12.48
C ALA A 107 -4.86 3.76 -12.12
N ALA A 108 -4.89 5.06 -11.78
CA ALA A 108 -3.73 5.79 -11.30
C ALA A 108 -3.16 5.16 -10.02
N GLY A 109 -4.01 4.88 -9.03
CA GLY A 109 -3.57 4.26 -7.77
C GLY A 109 -2.98 2.85 -7.94
N ILE A 110 -3.45 2.07 -8.91
CA ILE A 110 -2.84 0.77 -9.29
C ILE A 110 -1.47 1.01 -9.90
N ALA A 111 -1.37 1.91 -10.89
CA ALA A 111 -0.12 2.23 -11.56
C ALA A 111 0.96 2.71 -10.57
N MET A 112 0.60 3.62 -9.65
CA MET A 112 1.52 4.10 -8.62
C MET A 112 2.02 2.98 -7.71
N ARG A 113 1.12 2.10 -7.23
CA ARG A 113 1.49 0.96 -6.38
C ARG A 113 2.24 -0.14 -7.14
N ARG A 114 2.24 -0.11 -8.48
CA ARG A 114 3.12 -0.94 -9.32
C ARG A 114 4.42 -0.23 -9.72
N ILE A 115 4.67 0.99 -9.24
CA ILE A 115 5.83 1.81 -9.60
C ILE A 115 5.88 2.06 -11.11
N ARG A 116 4.71 2.39 -11.69
CA ARG A 116 4.57 2.80 -13.08
C ARG A 116 4.18 4.28 -13.12
N ALA A 117 5.16 5.16 -13.33
CA ALA A 117 4.97 6.59 -13.18
C ALA A 117 4.23 7.23 -14.36
N GLU A 118 4.58 6.84 -15.59
CA GLU A 118 3.90 7.35 -16.80
C GLU A 118 2.43 6.89 -16.84
N PRO A 119 2.09 5.60 -16.64
CA PRO A 119 0.68 5.19 -16.62
C PRO A 119 -0.12 5.83 -15.48
N ALA A 120 0.53 6.12 -14.34
CA ALA A 120 -0.11 6.86 -13.25
C ALA A 120 -0.42 8.30 -13.67
N ARG A 121 0.50 8.98 -14.36
CA ARG A 121 0.29 10.34 -14.87
C ARG A 121 -0.85 10.38 -15.89
N ALA A 122 -0.81 9.51 -16.90
CA ALA A 122 -1.83 9.44 -17.94
C ALA A 122 -3.23 9.17 -17.35
N ALA A 123 -3.34 8.27 -16.37
CA ALA A 123 -4.60 8.00 -15.69
C ALA A 123 -5.10 9.20 -14.86
N LEU A 124 -4.21 10.00 -14.25
CA LEU A 124 -4.61 11.22 -13.54
C LEU A 124 -5.09 12.31 -14.49
N ASP A 125 -4.45 12.47 -15.65
CA ASP A 125 -4.87 13.41 -16.69
C ASP A 125 -6.29 13.05 -17.19
N GLU A 126 -6.57 11.76 -17.40
CA GLU A 126 -7.92 11.28 -17.72
C GLU A 126 -8.93 11.49 -16.57
N ALA A 127 -8.49 11.34 -15.32
CA ALA A 127 -9.33 11.61 -14.15
C ALA A 127 -9.71 13.10 -14.06
N GLU A 128 -8.76 13.98 -14.36
CA GLU A 128 -8.96 15.44 -14.41
C GLU A 128 -9.96 15.80 -15.50
N HIS A 129 -9.76 15.33 -16.73
CA HIS A 129 -10.71 15.54 -17.83
C HIS A 129 -12.12 15.04 -17.47
N ALA A 130 -12.22 13.86 -16.83
CA ALA A 130 -13.51 13.34 -16.38
C ALA A 130 -14.14 14.21 -15.28
N ALA A 131 -13.37 14.69 -14.31
CA ALA A 131 -13.86 15.55 -13.24
C ALA A 131 -14.38 16.88 -13.79
N CYS A 132 -13.62 17.54 -14.68
CA CYS A 132 -14.02 18.79 -15.32
C CYS A 132 -15.38 18.68 -16.02
N ARG A 133 -15.65 17.59 -16.74
CA ARG A 133 -16.93 17.38 -17.42
C ARG A 133 -18.13 17.25 -16.49
N THR A 134 -17.92 16.85 -15.24
CA THR A 134 -19.01 16.70 -14.26
C THR A 134 -19.33 17.99 -13.52
N GLY A 135 -18.36 18.90 -13.42
CA GLY A 135 -18.48 20.13 -12.61
C GLY A 135 -18.60 19.89 -11.10
N ILE A 136 -18.33 18.67 -10.60
CA ILE A 136 -18.46 18.33 -9.17
C ILE A 136 -17.16 18.69 -8.43
N PRO A 137 -17.16 19.69 -7.52
CA PRO A 137 -15.93 20.16 -6.86
C PRO A 137 -15.24 19.08 -6.03
N ALA A 138 -16.01 18.19 -5.41
CA ALA A 138 -15.46 17.09 -4.62
C ALA A 138 -14.62 16.11 -5.44
N LEU A 139 -14.99 15.87 -6.71
CA LEU A 139 -14.24 15.01 -7.62
C LEU A 139 -12.93 15.68 -8.06
N ALA A 140 -12.97 16.98 -8.39
CA ALA A 140 -11.76 17.75 -8.70
C ALA A 140 -10.77 17.72 -7.52
N ALA A 141 -11.24 17.94 -6.30
CA ALA A 141 -10.41 17.88 -5.11
C ALA A 141 -9.79 16.48 -4.88
N GLU A 142 -10.48 15.40 -5.24
CA GLU A 142 -9.94 14.04 -5.15
C GLU A 142 -8.82 13.81 -6.18
N VAL A 143 -9.00 14.30 -7.42
CA VAL A 143 -7.96 14.26 -8.46
C VAL A 143 -6.73 15.05 -8.04
N GLU A 144 -6.90 16.27 -7.55
CA GLU A 144 -5.79 17.08 -7.06
C GLU A 144 -5.02 16.41 -5.92
N ARG A 145 -5.72 15.75 -4.98
CA ARG A 145 -5.07 14.98 -3.91
C ARG A 145 -4.21 13.85 -4.49
N ALA A 146 -4.72 13.12 -5.46
CA ALA A 146 -3.97 12.05 -6.12
C ALA A 146 -2.79 12.58 -6.95
N ALA A 147 -2.94 13.73 -7.61
CA ALA A 147 -1.85 14.41 -8.33
C ALA A 147 -0.75 14.90 -7.39
N ARG A 148 -1.10 15.49 -6.24
CA ARG A 148 -0.14 15.83 -5.19
C ARG A 148 0.58 14.59 -4.66
N ALA A 149 -0.15 13.49 -4.49
CA ALA A 149 0.47 12.23 -4.11
C ALA A 149 1.43 11.69 -5.18
N LEU A 150 1.16 11.85 -6.48
CA LEU A 150 2.13 11.45 -7.52
C LEU A 150 3.41 12.31 -7.50
N ALA A 151 3.24 13.61 -7.26
CA ALA A 151 4.33 14.60 -7.31
C ALA A 151 5.27 14.53 -6.11
N ALA A 152 4.75 14.10 -4.95
CA ALA A 152 5.53 14.07 -3.73
C ALA A 152 6.51 12.87 -3.67
N PRO A 153 7.61 12.96 -2.91
CA PRO A 153 8.63 11.91 -2.89
C PRO A 153 8.08 10.58 -2.40
N ALA A 154 8.32 9.52 -3.17
CA ALA A 154 7.85 8.19 -2.86
C ALA A 154 8.77 7.49 -1.87
N ALA A 155 10.09 7.69 -1.96
CA ALA A 155 11.09 7.10 -1.06
C ALA A 155 12.23 8.08 -0.76
N ILE A 156 13.04 7.75 0.25
CA ILE A 156 14.41 8.25 0.39
C ILE A 156 15.34 7.27 -0.31
N LEU A 157 16.04 7.75 -1.34
CA LEU A 157 17.10 7.01 -2.00
C LEU A 157 18.42 7.23 -1.23
N VAL A 158 19.01 6.14 -0.78
CA VAL A 158 20.33 6.12 -0.14
C VAL A 158 21.32 5.40 -1.06
N ALA A 159 22.36 6.11 -1.49
CA ALA A 159 23.43 5.57 -2.32
C ALA A 159 24.75 6.26 -1.99
N ARG A 160 25.86 5.50 -1.87
CA ARG A 160 27.21 6.04 -1.60
C ARG A 160 27.28 7.02 -0.41
N ALA A 161 26.58 6.70 0.68
CA ALA A 161 26.44 7.54 1.88
C ALA A 161 25.70 8.88 1.69
N GLU A 162 25.08 9.13 0.53
CA GLU A 162 24.16 10.23 0.32
C GLU A 162 22.71 9.76 0.44
N SER A 163 21.87 10.58 1.07
CA SER A 163 20.43 10.34 1.22
C SER A 163 19.67 11.50 0.60
N ARG A 164 18.74 11.21 -0.32
CA ARG A 164 17.89 12.22 -0.93
C ARG A 164 16.46 11.72 -1.18
N PRO A 165 15.45 12.59 -1.16
CA PRO A 165 14.12 12.23 -1.63
C PRO A 165 14.15 11.82 -3.11
N ALA A 166 13.31 10.86 -3.49
CA ALA A 166 13.14 10.41 -4.87
C ALA A 166 11.66 10.25 -5.22
N GLY A 167 11.27 10.75 -6.40
CA GLY A 167 9.92 10.60 -6.94
C GLY A 167 9.66 9.22 -7.55
N LEU A 168 8.40 8.93 -7.91
CA LEU A 168 8.02 7.63 -8.45
C LEU A 168 8.77 7.26 -9.75
N ALA A 169 8.96 8.21 -10.67
CA ALA A 169 9.64 7.99 -11.94
C ALA A 169 11.13 7.67 -11.78
N GLU A 170 11.80 8.31 -10.81
CA GLU A 170 13.20 8.00 -10.49
C GLU A 170 13.34 6.59 -9.92
N ILE A 171 12.40 6.18 -9.07
CA ILE A 171 12.37 4.82 -8.50
C ILE A 171 12.09 3.79 -9.61
N GLU A 172 11.16 4.07 -10.53
CA GLU A 172 10.88 3.23 -11.68
C GLU A 172 12.14 3.02 -12.54
N ALA A 173 12.85 4.11 -12.89
CA ALA A 173 14.10 4.04 -13.64
C ALA A 173 15.20 3.30 -12.89
N LEU A 174 15.32 3.49 -11.57
CA LEU A 174 16.28 2.77 -10.73
C LEU A 174 16.01 1.27 -10.74
N ILE A 175 14.75 0.85 -10.59
CA ILE A 175 14.36 -0.57 -10.59
C ILE A 175 14.57 -1.21 -11.97
N ALA A 176 14.36 -0.46 -13.05
CA ALA A 176 14.62 -0.92 -14.41
C ALA A 176 16.12 -1.02 -14.76
N SER A 177 17.00 -0.36 -13.99
CA SER A 177 18.45 -0.41 -14.18
C SER A 177 19.08 -1.72 -13.71
N ASP A 178 20.40 -1.86 -13.87
CA ASP A 178 21.18 -2.98 -13.36
C ASP A 178 21.58 -2.83 -11.87
N THR A 179 21.11 -1.78 -11.19
CA THR A 179 21.40 -1.51 -9.77
C THR A 179 20.89 -2.65 -8.87
N PHE A 180 21.71 -3.02 -7.88
CA PHE A 180 21.27 -3.82 -6.74
C PHE A 180 20.49 -2.94 -5.76
N VAL A 181 19.18 -3.18 -5.63
CA VAL A 181 18.28 -2.35 -4.82
C VAL A 181 17.79 -3.12 -3.60
N VAL A 182 18.00 -2.57 -2.41
CA VAL A 182 17.30 -3.00 -1.19
C VAL A 182 16.11 -2.06 -0.96
N ASP A 183 14.90 -2.57 -1.18
CA ASP A 183 13.66 -1.81 -1.05
C ASP A 183 13.02 -2.08 0.32
N ALA A 184 13.25 -1.15 1.26
CA ALA A 184 12.70 -1.19 2.61
C ALA A 184 11.26 -0.70 2.69
N CYS A 185 10.72 -0.12 1.63
CA CYS A 185 9.30 0.16 1.55
C CYS A 185 8.51 -1.13 1.32
N ARG A 186 9.07 -2.07 0.53
CA ARG A 186 8.41 -3.34 0.19
C ARG A 186 9.01 -4.58 0.84
N ASN A 187 10.08 -4.43 1.62
CA ASN A 187 10.85 -5.53 2.22
C ASN A 187 11.32 -6.57 1.18
N VAL A 188 11.90 -6.08 0.08
CA VAL A 188 12.45 -6.92 -0.99
C VAL A 188 13.86 -6.49 -1.37
N VAL A 189 14.64 -7.41 -1.93
CA VAL A 189 15.90 -7.11 -2.60
C VAL A 189 15.76 -7.44 -4.08
N ARG A 190 16.25 -6.55 -4.94
CA ARG A 190 16.11 -6.63 -6.40
C ARG A 190 17.47 -6.49 -7.08
N ALA A 191 17.68 -7.21 -8.17
CA ALA A 191 18.76 -6.96 -9.11
C ALA A 191 18.31 -7.43 -10.51
N GLY A 192 18.08 -6.47 -11.42
CA GLY A 192 17.39 -6.75 -12.68
C GLY A 192 16.02 -7.39 -12.44
N ALA A 193 15.72 -8.47 -13.17
CA ALA A 193 14.45 -9.19 -13.04
C ALA A 193 14.33 -10.05 -11.75
N ALA A 194 15.42 -10.28 -11.02
CA ALA A 194 15.39 -11.12 -9.83
C ALA A 194 14.86 -10.37 -8.61
N ILE A 195 13.84 -10.91 -7.95
CA ILE A 195 13.19 -10.33 -6.78
C ILE A 195 13.24 -11.34 -5.63
N PHE A 196 13.81 -10.93 -4.51
CA PHE A 196 13.92 -11.75 -3.30
C PHE A 196 13.07 -11.14 -2.18
N PRO A 197 11.91 -11.74 -1.85
CA PRO A 197 11.08 -11.25 -0.76
C PRO A 197 11.63 -11.64 0.62
N PHE A 198 11.55 -10.70 1.57
CA PHE A 198 11.96 -10.89 2.95
C PHE A 198 10.78 -10.91 3.94
N ALA A 199 9.55 -11.11 3.44
CA ALA A 199 8.37 -11.29 4.29
C ALA A 199 8.61 -12.36 5.37
N GLY A 200 8.32 -12.03 6.63
CA GLY A 200 8.56 -12.91 7.79
C GLY A 200 10.04 -13.10 8.17
N ARG A 201 10.98 -12.38 7.56
CA ARG A 201 12.43 -12.51 7.80
C ARG A 201 13.08 -11.16 8.19
N PRO A 202 12.59 -10.50 9.26
CA PRO A 202 13.01 -9.13 9.62
C PRO A 202 14.51 -9.03 9.92
N VAL A 203 15.09 -10.07 10.54
CA VAL A 203 16.53 -10.11 10.85
C VAL A 203 17.38 -10.14 9.58
N LEU A 204 17.03 -11.00 8.61
CA LEU A 204 17.77 -11.07 7.34
C LEU A 204 17.64 -9.77 6.54
N PHE A 205 16.46 -9.13 6.59
CA PHE A 205 16.23 -7.87 5.90
C PHE A 205 17.04 -6.74 6.52
N ALA A 206 17.07 -6.64 7.85
CA ALA A 206 17.88 -5.66 8.57
C ALA A 206 19.37 -5.80 8.19
N LEU A 207 19.90 -7.03 8.17
CA LEU A 207 21.28 -7.29 7.74
C LEU A 207 21.52 -6.84 6.28
N ALA A 208 20.62 -7.20 5.35
CA ALA A 208 20.74 -6.82 3.94
C ALA A 208 20.73 -5.29 3.74
N ARG A 209 19.81 -4.60 4.42
CA ARG A 209 19.68 -3.14 4.39
C ARG A 209 20.94 -2.47 4.92
N THR A 210 21.45 -2.89 6.08
CA THR A 210 22.65 -2.29 6.70
C THR A 210 23.89 -2.48 5.81
N LEU A 211 24.08 -3.69 5.27
CA LEU A 211 25.21 -3.97 4.37
C LEU A 211 25.12 -3.19 3.05
N ALA A 212 23.91 -2.98 2.52
CA ALA A 212 23.71 -2.20 1.30
C ALA A 212 23.92 -0.70 1.54
N ALA A 213 23.48 -0.16 2.67
CA ALA A 213 23.65 1.26 3.02
C ALA A 213 25.12 1.64 3.21
N ALA A 214 25.94 0.72 3.73
CA ALA A 214 27.38 0.94 3.93
C ALA A 214 28.21 0.69 2.66
N TRP A 215 27.64 0.13 1.60
CA TRP A 215 28.37 -0.18 0.39
C TRP A 215 29.03 1.09 -0.21
N PRO A 216 30.30 1.03 -0.66
CA PRO A 216 31.15 -0.15 -0.85
C PRO A 216 31.98 -0.61 0.38
N ALA A 217 31.81 0.03 1.53
CA ALA A 217 32.54 -0.30 2.74
C ALA A 217 32.02 -1.57 3.44
N ASP A 218 32.79 -2.05 4.42
CA ASP A 218 32.37 -3.12 5.32
C ASP A 218 31.61 -2.59 6.53
N VAL A 219 30.76 -3.44 7.11
CA VAL A 219 30.04 -3.16 8.36
C VAL A 219 30.64 -4.03 9.47
N SER A 220 30.84 -3.46 10.65
CA SER A 220 31.37 -4.19 11.80
C SER A 220 30.40 -5.26 12.32
N ARG A 221 30.90 -6.25 13.06
CA ARG A 221 30.03 -7.29 13.67
C ARG A 221 29.12 -6.68 14.73
N GLU A 222 29.62 -5.68 15.44
CA GLU A 222 28.94 -4.96 16.50
C GLU A 222 27.74 -4.19 15.94
N GLU A 223 27.93 -3.43 14.85
CA GLU A 223 26.83 -2.72 14.17
C GLU A 223 25.78 -3.68 13.60
N LEU A 224 26.21 -4.80 13.01
CA LEU A 224 25.30 -5.82 12.49
C LEU A 224 24.47 -6.50 13.59
N VAL A 225 25.07 -6.74 14.76
CA VAL A 225 24.36 -7.27 15.93
C VAL A 225 23.33 -6.25 16.43
N ALA A 226 23.75 -4.98 16.59
CA ALA A 226 22.89 -3.91 17.07
C ALA A 226 21.67 -3.72 16.14
N CYS A 227 21.88 -3.65 14.82
CA CYS A 227 20.79 -3.43 13.88
C CYS A 227 19.83 -4.63 13.73
N ALA A 228 20.36 -5.86 13.74
CA ALA A 228 19.57 -7.04 13.40
C ALA A 228 18.85 -7.64 14.61
N PHE A 229 19.42 -7.53 15.81
CA PHE A 229 18.86 -8.13 17.03
C PHE A 229 18.31 -7.10 18.01
N ARG A 230 18.42 -5.79 17.71
CA ARG A 230 18.05 -4.69 18.62
C ARG A 230 18.69 -4.82 20.01
N ALA A 231 19.84 -5.47 20.09
CA ALA A 231 20.59 -5.68 21.33
C ALA A 231 21.49 -4.48 21.60
N ARG A 232 21.53 -4.02 22.85
CA ARG A 232 22.39 -2.90 23.28
C ARG A 232 23.87 -3.29 23.36
N GLU A 233 24.17 -4.56 23.64
CA GLU A 233 25.52 -5.11 23.71
C GLU A 233 25.62 -6.47 23.02
N ALA A 234 26.72 -6.72 22.32
CA ALA A 234 26.97 -7.96 21.60
C ALA A 234 27.71 -8.98 22.49
N ASP A 235 27.00 -10.01 22.95
CA ASP A 235 27.61 -11.16 23.62
C ASP A 235 28.04 -12.27 22.62
N GLU A 236 28.67 -13.34 23.12
CA GLU A 236 29.12 -14.46 22.27
C GLU A 236 27.94 -15.20 21.60
N SER A 237 26.76 -15.21 22.24
CA SER A 237 25.54 -15.80 21.67
C SER A 237 25.07 -15.00 20.46
N HIS A 238 25.06 -13.67 20.55
CA HIS A 238 24.76 -12.77 19.43
C HIS A 238 25.76 -12.94 18.28
N ARG A 239 27.06 -13.10 18.59
CA ARG A 239 28.08 -13.38 17.56
C ARG A 239 27.85 -14.71 16.86
N ALA A 240 27.52 -15.78 17.60
CA ALA A 240 27.18 -17.08 17.02
C ALA A 240 25.93 -16.99 16.14
N ARG A 241 24.88 -16.32 16.62
CA ARG A 241 23.65 -16.08 15.86
C ARG A 241 23.90 -15.26 14.59
N LEU A 242 24.70 -14.19 14.66
CA LEU A 242 25.07 -13.39 13.50
C LEU A 242 25.71 -14.26 12.40
N ARG A 243 26.63 -15.16 12.75
CA ARG A 243 27.27 -16.06 11.77
C ARG A 243 26.23 -16.93 11.03
N VAL A 244 25.24 -17.45 11.76
CA VAL A 244 24.14 -18.25 11.18
C VAL A 244 23.29 -17.42 10.23
N GLU A 245 22.86 -16.23 10.66
CA GLU A 245 21.99 -15.36 9.84
C GLU A 245 22.73 -14.81 8.61
N ILE A 246 24.02 -14.49 8.70
CA ILE A 246 24.85 -14.14 7.54
C ILE A 246 24.96 -15.32 6.57
N GLY A 247 25.11 -16.55 7.07
CA GLY A 247 25.10 -17.76 6.23
C GLY A 247 23.78 -17.94 5.48
N ARG A 248 22.65 -17.71 6.15
CA ARG A 248 21.31 -17.74 5.54
C ARG A 248 21.14 -16.64 4.50
N LEU A 249 21.55 -15.41 4.82
CA LEU A 249 21.49 -14.28 3.89
C LEU A 249 22.35 -14.54 2.65
N ARG A 250 23.56 -15.08 2.83
CA ARG A 250 24.45 -15.46 1.73
C ARG A 250 23.80 -16.49 0.82
N LYS A 251 23.18 -17.54 1.38
CA LYS A 251 22.47 -18.55 0.59
C LYS A 251 21.32 -17.93 -0.21
N MET A 252 20.58 -17.02 0.41
CA MET A 252 19.41 -16.39 -0.22
C MET A 252 19.80 -15.42 -1.35
N LEU A 253 20.83 -14.60 -1.16
CA LEU A 253 21.27 -13.61 -2.14
C LEU A 253 22.30 -14.14 -3.15
N GLY A 254 22.75 -15.40 -3.02
CA GLY A 254 23.89 -15.94 -3.75
C GLY A 254 23.80 -15.86 -5.29
N LEU A 255 22.59 -15.74 -5.85
CA LEU A 255 22.38 -15.52 -7.30
C LEU A 255 22.68 -14.09 -7.75
N ILE A 256 22.67 -13.11 -6.85
CA ILE A 256 22.77 -11.68 -7.19
C ILE A 256 23.88 -10.93 -6.43
N ALA A 257 24.35 -11.45 -5.29
CA ALA A 257 25.43 -10.87 -4.52
C ALA A 257 26.14 -11.89 -3.62
N GLY A 258 27.43 -11.64 -3.37
CA GLY A 258 28.23 -12.28 -2.34
C GLY A 258 28.27 -11.48 -1.03
N LEU A 259 28.42 -12.19 0.09
CA LEU A 259 28.71 -11.61 1.41
C LEU A 259 30.07 -12.10 1.90
N HIS A 260 31.03 -11.19 1.96
CA HIS A 260 32.42 -11.50 2.28
C HIS A 260 32.75 -11.09 3.71
N ALA A 261 33.42 -11.97 4.45
CA ALA A 261 33.96 -11.62 5.75
C ALA A 261 35.17 -10.68 5.58
N THR A 262 35.24 -9.66 6.42
CA THR A 262 36.40 -8.77 6.55
C THR A 262 37.02 -8.95 7.94
N ARG A 263 38.13 -8.24 8.20
CA ARG A 263 38.73 -8.21 9.55
C ARG A 263 37.70 -7.73 10.58
N ARG A 264 36.95 -6.67 10.28
CA ARG A 264 36.00 -6.02 11.21
C ARG A 264 34.58 -6.59 11.16
N GLY A 265 34.15 -7.13 10.03
CA GLY A 265 32.82 -7.74 9.92
C GLY A 265 32.52 -8.31 8.54
N PHE A 266 31.60 -7.70 7.80
CA PHE A 266 31.13 -8.21 6.52
C PHE A 266 30.90 -7.10 5.50
N ALA A 267 31.14 -7.41 4.22
CA ALA A 267 30.89 -6.51 3.10
C ALA A 267 29.97 -7.18 2.06
N LEU A 268 29.03 -6.39 1.53
CA LEU A 268 28.21 -6.77 0.38
C LEU A 268 29.00 -6.60 -0.92
N ARG A 269 28.97 -7.61 -1.78
CA ARG A 269 29.51 -7.54 -3.14
C ARG A 269 28.45 -7.98 -4.14
N PRO A 270 27.72 -7.05 -4.77
CA PRO A 270 26.84 -7.39 -5.88
C PRO A 270 27.62 -8.11 -6.98
N HIS A 271 26.99 -9.10 -7.62
CA HIS A 271 27.58 -9.74 -8.79
C HIS A 271 27.54 -8.78 -9.99
N GLY A 272 28.62 -8.75 -10.77
CA GLY A 272 28.79 -7.78 -11.85
C GLY A 272 29.23 -6.39 -11.37
N ARG A 273 29.29 -5.41 -12.28
CA ARG A 273 29.65 -4.02 -11.98
C ARG A 273 28.44 -3.17 -11.56
N ARG A 274 27.60 -3.72 -10.67
CA ARG A 274 26.35 -3.07 -10.25
C ARG A 274 26.59 -2.02 -9.18
N SER A 275 25.91 -0.88 -9.29
CA SER A 275 25.68 0.05 -8.18
C SER A 275 24.81 -0.58 -7.11
N VAL A 276 24.88 -0.04 -5.88
CA VAL A 276 23.98 -0.40 -4.78
C VAL A 276 23.18 0.82 -4.37
N ALA A 277 21.88 0.62 -4.18
CA ALA A 277 20.98 1.62 -3.63
C ALA A 277 20.04 1.01 -2.59
N VAL A 278 19.66 1.81 -1.60
CA VAL A 278 18.61 1.47 -0.63
C VAL A 278 17.46 2.45 -0.82
N LEU A 279 16.24 1.93 -0.96
CA LEU A 279 15.02 2.72 -0.89
C LEU A 279 14.47 2.60 0.53
N ALA A 280 14.49 3.71 1.27
CA ALA A 280 13.90 3.80 2.60
C ALA A 280 12.54 4.50 2.53
N PRO A 281 11.57 4.14 3.41
CA PRO A 281 10.33 4.89 3.55
C PRO A 281 10.60 6.38 3.82
N PRO A 282 9.82 7.32 3.24
CA PRO A 282 9.95 8.77 3.52
C PRO A 282 9.81 9.12 5.00
N VAL A 283 9.05 8.31 5.74
CA VAL A 283 8.85 8.44 7.18
C VAL A 283 9.23 7.12 7.84
N GLU A 284 10.21 7.15 8.73
CA GLU A 284 10.60 6.00 9.54
C GLU A 284 10.03 6.11 10.96
N GLY A 285 9.71 4.96 11.56
CA GLY A 285 9.25 4.87 12.94
C GLY A 285 8.45 3.61 13.19
N ASP A 286 8.16 3.35 14.47
CA ASP A 286 7.23 2.29 14.85
C ASP A 286 5.85 2.56 14.26
N HIS A 287 5.20 1.51 13.74
CA HIS A 287 3.87 1.57 13.12
C HIS A 287 3.77 2.49 11.88
N ALA A 288 4.88 2.67 11.15
CA ALA A 288 4.93 3.47 9.92
C ALA A 288 3.95 2.97 8.82
N ASP A 289 3.61 1.68 8.81
CA ASP A 289 2.62 1.07 7.93
C ASP A 289 1.20 1.57 8.21
N VAL A 290 0.82 1.71 9.49
CA VAL A 290 -0.45 2.32 9.91
C VAL A 290 -0.48 3.80 9.53
N LEU A 291 0.60 4.54 9.80
CA LEU A 291 0.71 5.96 9.41
C LEU A 291 0.61 6.14 7.90
N ALA A 292 1.18 5.22 7.14
CA ALA A 292 1.12 5.28 5.68
C ALA A 292 -0.28 5.11 5.11
N LEU A 293 -1.13 4.29 5.75
CA LEU A 293 -2.54 4.18 5.37
C LEU A 293 -3.35 5.43 5.73
N LEU A 294 -2.99 6.11 6.82
CA LEU A 294 -3.66 7.33 7.29
C LEU A 294 -3.15 8.61 6.60
N ALA A 295 -2.08 8.52 5.81
CA ALA A 295 -1.47 9.66 5.13
C ALA A 295 -2.34 10.24 4.01
N ASP A 296 -3.42 9.58 3.60
CA ASP A 296 -4.40 10.18 2.68
C ASP A 296 -5.31 11.22 3.38
N GLY A 297 -5.18 11.37 4.70
CA GLY A 297 -5.99 12.28 5.53
C GLY A 297 -7.43 11.79 5.72
N GLU A 298 -7.77 10.62 5.20
CA GLU A 298 -9.10 10.04 5.31
C GLU A 298 -9.28 9.37 6.67
N ALA A 299 -10.54 9.24 7.08
CA ALA A 299 -10.91 8.66 8.36
C ALA A 299 -11.14 7.15 8.24
N TRP A 300 -10.23 6.35 8.80
CA TRP A 300 -10.28 4.88 8.70
C TRP A 300 -10.90 4.21 9.92
N SER A 301 -11.58 3.08 9.73
CA SER A 301 -11.91 2.18 10.83
C SER A 301 -10.73 1.26 11.19
N SER A 302 -10.60 0.86 12.47
CA SER A 302 -9.56 -0.10 12.88
C SER A 302 -9.66 -1.43 12.12
N SER A 303 -10.87 -1.87 11.77
CA SER A 303 -11.09 -3.10 10.99
C SER A 303 -10.63 -2.97 9.55
N ALA A 304 -10.82 -1.81 8.91
CA ALA A 304 -10.33 -1.57 7.56
C ALA A 304 -8.80 -1.51 7.50
N LEU A 305 -8.17 -0.88 8.49
CA LEU A 305 -6.70 -0.89 8.65
C LEU A 305 -6.17 -2.32 8.84
N ALA A 306 -6.83 -3.13 9.68
CA ALA A 306 -6.46 -4.53 9.88
C ALA A 306 -6.56 -5.35 8.58
N LEU A 307 -7.62 -5.13 7.79
CA LEU A 307 -7.78 -5.77 6.48
C LEU A 307 -6.70 -5.34 5.48
N ALA A 308 -6.38 -4.04 5.42
CA ALA A 308 -5.38 -3.51 4.50
C ALA A 308 -3.97 -3.99 4.84
N LEU A 309 -3.65 -4.13 6.13
CA LEU A 309 -2.35 -4.62 6.61
C LEU A 309 -2.25 -6.14 6.66
N GLY A 310 -3.38 -6.86 6.56
CA GLY A 310 -3.41 -8.32 6.74
C GLY A 310 -3.03 -8.78 8.14
N VAL A 311 -3.27 -7.96 9.17
CA VAL A 311 -2.94 -8.26 10.57
C VAL A 311 -4.18 -8.32 11.45
N SER A 312 -4.04 -8.84 12.67
CA SER A 312 -5.17 -8.93 13.59
C SER A 312 -5.68 -7.53 14.00
N PRO A 313 -6.99 -7.36 14.27
CA PRO A 313 -7.52 -6.11 14.82
C PRO A 313 -6.83 -5.66 16.11
N ARG A 314 -6.38 -6.61 16.95
CA ARG A 314 -5.66 -6.31 18.18
C ARG A 314 -4.27 -5.73 17.92
N THR A 315 -3.60 -6.16 16.85
CA THR A 315 -2.30 -5.60 16.42
C THR A 315 -2.46 -4.15 15.99
N VAL A 316 -3.45 -3.86 15.15
CA VAL A 316 -3.74 -2.49 14.70
C VAL A 316 -4.15 -1.60 15.86
N GLN A 317 -4.99 -2.09 16.76
CA GLN A 317 -5.46 -1.31 17.90
C GLN A 317 -4.29 -0.88 18.81
N ARG A 318 -3.36 -1.78 19.12
CA ARG A 318 -2.15 -1.45 19.89
C ARG A 318 -1.27 -0.42 19.17
N ALA A 319 -1.16 -0.53 17.85
CA ALA A 319 -0.40 0.42 17.04
C ALA A 319 -1.04 1.82 17.06
N LEU A 320 -2.36 1.90 16.91
CA LEU A 320 -3.11 3.15 16.95
C LEU A 320 -3.04 3.81 18.32
N GLU A 321 -3.15 3.04 19.40
CA GLU A 321 -2.99 3.53 20.78
C GLU A 321 -1.60 4.15 20.99
N ALA A 322 -0.53 3.45 20.61
CA ALA A 322 0.83 3.97 20.72
C ALA A 322 1.06 5.22 19.85
N LEU A 323 0.50 5.26 18.64
CA LEU A 323 0.57 6.43 17.77
C LEU A 323 -0.23 7.61 18.32
N ALA A 324 -1.35 7.37 18.99
CA ALA A 324 -2.19 8.41 19.60
C ALA A 324 -1.51 9.02 20.82
N GLU A 325 -0.90 8.18 21.67
CA GLU A 325 -0.06 8.63 22.78
C GLU A 325 1.12 9.50 22.29
N ALA A 326 1.67 9.17 21.12
CA ALA A 326 2.71 9.94 20.46
C ALA A 326 2.19 11.17 19.69
N GLY A 327 0.89 11.47 19.73
CA GLY A 327 0.28 12.61 19.02
C GLY A 327 0.32 12.52 17.48
N LYS A 328 0.53 11.31 16.93
CA LYS A 328 0.66 11.08 15.49
C LYS A 328 -0.65 10.72 14.80
N VAL A 329 -1.66 10.29 15.57
CA VAL A 329 -3.00 10.00 15.08
C VAL A 329 -4.04 10.48 16.08
N GLU A 330 -5.22 10.83 15.58
CA GLU A 330 -6.37 11.21 16.38
C GLU A 330 -7.53 10.24 16.13
N SER A 331 -8.41 10.11 17.12
CA SER A 331 -9.63 9.33 16.99
C SER A 331 -10.86 10.20 17.21
N PHE A 332 -11.93 9.91 16.47
CA PHE A 332 -13.23 10.55 16.66
C PHE A 332 -14.36 9.51 16.63
N GLY A 333 -15.43 9.79 17.37
CA GLY A 333 -16.52 8.85 17.59
C GLY A 333 -16.20 7.82 18.68
N ARG A 334 -17.07 6.80 18.84
CA ARG A 334 -16.93 5.75 19.86
C ARG A 334 -17.33 4.37 19.33
N GLY A 335 -16.73 3.31 19.89
CA GLY A 335 -17.05 1.92 19.55
C GLY A 335 -16.92 1.64 18.05
N ARG A 336 -17.93 1.01 17.44
CA ARG A 336 -17.96 0.70 15.98
C ARG A 336 -17.90 1.94 15.08
N ALA A 337 -18.28 3.10 15.60
CA ALA A 337 -18.23 4.36 14.87
C ALA A 337 -16.90 5.11 15.08
N CYS A 338 -15.97 4.57 15.87
CA CYS A 338 -14.63 5.15 16.05
C CYS A 338 -13.89 5.17 14.70
N ARG A 339 -13.25 6.30 14.41
CA ARG A 339 -12.46 6.52 13.21
C ARG A 339 -11.14 7.18 13.56
N TRP A 340 -10.11 6.81 12.82
CA TRP A 340 -8.74 7.23 13.03
C TRP A 340 -8.25 8.04 11.83
N MET A 341 -7.49 9.10 12.09
CA MET A 341 -6.88 9.95 11.07
C MET A 341 -5.52 10.46 11.55
N ALA A 342 -4.63 10.79 10.61
CA ALA A 342 -3.40 11.51 10.94
C ALA A 342 -3.69 13.03 10.92
N PRO A 343 -3.52 13.77 12.03
CA PRO A 343 -3.84 15.20 12.11
C PRO A 343 -2.92 16.08 11.26
N ASN A 344 -1.67 15.65 11.09
CA ASN A 344 -0.72 16.24 10.17
C ASN A 344 -0.37 15.18 9.14
N VAL A 345 -0.90 15.32 7.92
CA VAL A 345 -0.42 14.54 6.78
C VAL A 345 1.01 15.02 6.51
N PRO A 346 2.06 14.20 6.71
CA PRO A 346 3.37 14.54 6.16
C PRO A 346 3.17 14.77 4.66
N GLY A 347 3.82 15.75 4.04
CA GLY A 347 3.70 16.02 2.61
C GLY A 347 4.17 14.89 1.68
N PHE A 348 4.35 13.67 2.20
CA PHE A 348 4.83 12.47 1.54
C PHE A 348 3.73 11.41 1.42
N PRO A 349 3.52 10.84 0.22
CA PRO A 349 2.49 9.88 -0.12
C PRO A 349 2.98 8.47 0.24
N THR A 350 3.11 8.20 1.54
CA THR A 350 3.66 6.95 2.07
C THR A 350 2.87 5.70 1.66
N SER A 351 1.59 5.84 1.26
CA SER A 351 0.74 4.75 0.77
C SER A 351 1.13 4.18 -0.60
N LEU A 352 1.93 4.89 -1.41
CA LEU A 352 2.31 4.44 -2.76
C LEU A 352 3.29 3.27 -2.74
N LEU A 353 4.07 3.17 -1.67
CA LEU A 353 5.09 2.13 -1.52
C LEU A 353 4.74 1.08 -0.48
N LEU A 354 3.52 1.12 0.08
CA LEU A 354 3.05 0.04 0.94
C LEU A 354 3.05 -1.28 0.16
N PRO A 355 3.64 -2.35 0.71
CA PRO A 355 3.63 -3.65 0.07
C PRO A 355 2.19 -4.16 -0.01
N ALA A 356 1.80 -4.71 -1.16
CA ALA A 356 0.60 -5.54 -1.22
C ALA A 356 0.78 -6.72 -0.25
N PRO A 357 -0.25 -7.14 0.50
CA PRO A 357 -0.19 -8.38 1.25
C PRO A 357 0.26 -9.50 0.30
N PRO A 358 1.22 -10.35 0.69
CA PRO A 358 1.75 -11.37 -0.19
C PRO A 358 0.59 -12.23 -0.71
N ALA A 359 0.56 -12.48 -2.03
CA ALA A 359 -0.38 -13.42 -2.61
C ALA A 359 -0.27 -14.73 -1.83
N HIS A 360 -1.37 -15.17 -1.22
CA HIS A 360 -1.43 -16.50 -0.64
C HIS A 360 -1.25 -17.51 -1.78
N GLY A 361 -0.08 -18.14 -1.81
CA GLY A 361 0.17 -19.32 -2.65
C GLY A 361 -0.49 -20.56 -2.07
#